data_AF-A0A930SEP6-F1
#
_entry.id   AF-A0A930SEP6-F1
#
_cell.length_a   1.000
_cell.length_b   1.000
_cell.length_c   1.000
_cell.angle_alpha   90.00
_cell.angle_beta   90.00
_cell.angle_gamma   90.00
#
_symmetry.space_group_name_H-M   'P 1'
#
loop_
_entity.id
_entity.type
_entity.pdbx_description
1 polymer ?
#
loop_
_entity_poly.entity_id
_entity_poly.type
_entity_poly.pdbx_seq_one_letter_code
_entity_poly.pdbx_strand_id
1 'polypeptide(L)'
;MKLPDLTIPVESIIKGDSKSANIAAASIIAKVTRDRYMKSLDDEYPGYGFGIHKGYYTELHKEAVEQQGVTPLHRKSFEPIKSIVRWVKPE
;
A
#
# COMPACT_ATOMS: atom_id res chain seq x y z
N MET A 1 -14.67 -7.52 10.04
CA MET A 1 -13.64 -6.90 10.90
C MET A 1 -14.34 -5.87 11.76
N LYS A 2 -14.25 -5.94 13.10
CA LYS A 2 -14.77 -4.86 13.96
C LYS A 2 -13.78 -3.71 13.90
N LEU A 3 -14.26 -2.48 13.72
CA LEU A 3 -13.47 -1.27 13.90
C LEU A 3 -13.59 -0.89 15.37
N PRO A 4 -12.59 -1.21 16.21
CA PRO A 4 -12.58 -0.70 17.57
C PRO A 4 -12.60 0.83 17.52
N ASP A 5 -13.19 1.47 18.52
CA ASP A 5 -13.14 2.92 18.75
C ASP A 5 -14.11 3.80 17.93
N LEU A 6 -15.03 3.22 17.17
CA LEU A 6 -16.15 3.98 16.58
C LEU A 6 -17.36 3.99 17.52
N THR A 7 -17.77 5.18 17.95
CA THR A 7 -18.96 5.40 18.79
C THR A 7 -20.24 5.53 17.99
N ILE A 8 -20.15 5.63 16.67
CA ILE A 8 -21.28 5.68 15.74
C ILE A 8 -21.71 4.28 15.29
N PRO A 9 -22.97 4.06 14.88
CA PRO A 9 -23.39 2.81 14.26
C PRO A 9 -22.58 2.53 12.98
N VAL A 10 -22.09 1.30 12.83
CA VAL A 10 -21.29 0.87 11.68
C VAL A 10 -21.84 -0.41 11.10
N GLU A 11 -21.96 -0.45 9.78
CA GLU A 11 -22.28 -1.65 9.02
C GLU A 11 -21.15 -1.96 8.02
N SER A 12 -20.72 -3.22 7.99
CA SER A 12 -19.70 -3.68 7.05
C SER A 12 -20.37 -4.31 5.82
N ILE A 13 -20.20 -3.69 4.65
CA ILE A 13 -20.79 -4.18 3.40
C ILE A 13 -19.74 -4.88 2.53
N ILE A 14 -19.91 -6.19 2.30
CA ILE A 14 -19.05 -6.96 1.39
C ILE A 14 -19.25 -6.45 -0.04
N LYS A 15 -18.13 -6.06 -0.70
CA LYS A 15 -18.11 -5.39 -2.01
C LYS A 15 -18.97 -4.12 -2.01
N GLY A 16 -18.82 -3.30 -0.96
CA GLY A 16 -19.64 -2.11 -0.76
C GLY A 16 -19.46 -1.06 -1.86
N ASP A 17 -18.30 -1.01 -2.50
CA ASP A 17 -18.00 -0.14 -3.64
C ASP A 17 -18.89 -0.42 -4.86
N SER A 18 -19.31 -1.66 -5.09
CA SER A 18 -20.26 -1.99 -6.16
C SER A 18 -21.73 -1.84 -5.74
N LYS A 19 -22.01 -1.48 -4.48
CA LYS A 19 -23.37 -1.46 -3.90
C LYS A 19 -23.78 -0.10 -3.33
N SER A 20 -22.84 0.81 -3.10
CA SER A 20 -23.09 2.12 -2.51
C SER A 20 -22.27 3.19 -3.21
N ALA A 21 -22.94 4.24 -3.68
CA ALA A 21 -22.30 5.38 -4.31
C ALA A 21 -21.30 6.09 -3.38
N ASN A 22 -21.60 6.15 -2.07
CA ASN A 22 -20.70 6.77 -1.09
C ASN A 22 -19.42 5.94 -0.91
N ILE A 23 -19.55 4.60 -0.86
CA ILE A 23 -18.38 3.72 -0.74
C ILE A 23 -17.54 3.76 -2.03
N ALA A 24 -18.20 3.81 -3.20
CA ALA A 24 -17.53 3.98 -4.49
C ALA A 24 -16.78 5.32 -4.58
N ALA A 25 -17.40 6.43 -4.18
CA ALA A 25 -16.75 7.72 -4.17
C ALA A 25 -15.53 7.74 -3.24
N ALA A 26 -15.66 7.16 -2.04
CA ALA A 26 -14.55 7.02 -1.10
C ALA A 26 -13.40 6.17 -1.67
N SER A 27 -13.70 5.06 -2.35
CA SER A 27 -12.67 4.20 -2.96
C SER A 27 -11.92 4.90 -4.11
N ILE A 28 -12.62 5.70 -4.92
CA ILE A 28 -12.02 6.53 -5.98
C ILE A 28 -11.07 7.57 -5.37
N ILE A 29 -11.52 8.31 -4.36
CA ILE A 29 -10.69 9.31 -3.68
C ILE A 29 -9.43 8.65 -3.10
N ALA A 30 -9.59 7.51 -2.41
CA ALA A 30 -8.47 6.77 -1.83
C ALA A 30 -7.46 6.33 -2.91
N LYS A 31 -7.95 5.74 -4.01
CA LYS A 31 -7.09 5.24 -5.10
C LYS A 31 -6.33 6.36 -5.80
N VAL A 32 -7.04 7.41 -6.21
CA VAL A 32 -6.41 8.55 -6.93
C VAL A 32 -5.38 9.25 -6.05
N THR A 33 -5.68 9.44 -4.77
CA THR A 33 -4.75 10.05 -3.81
C THR A 33 -3.51 9.18 -3.63
N ARG A 34 -3.69 7.87 -3.40
CA ARG A 34 -2.57 6.92 -3.27
C ARG A 34 -1.71 6.88 -4.52
N ASP A 35 -2.31 6.88 -5.71
CA ASP A 35 -1.55 6.79 -6.96
C ASP A 35 -0.72 8.04 -7.26
N ARG A 36 -1.19 9.22 -6.85
CA ARG A 36 -0.43 10.47 -6.89
C ARG A 36 0.74 10.44 -5.89
N TYR A 37 0.50 9.98 -4.68
CA TYR A 37 1.55 9.82 -3.67
C TYR A 37 2.64 8.85 -4.14
N MET A 38 2.27 7.69 -4.67
CA MET A 38 3.26 6.75 -5.21
C MET A 38 4.02 7.33 -6.41
N LYS A 39 3.41 8.26 -7.17
CA LYS A 39 4.11 8.95 -8.26
C LYS A 39 5.13 9.96 -7.73
N SER A 40 4.83 10.73 -6.69
CA SER A 40 5.82 11.64 -6.10
C SER A 40 7.00 10.89 -5.46
N LEU A 41 6.77 9.65 -5.02
CA LEU A 41 7.84 8.80 -4.50
C LEU A 41 8.85 8.33 -5.56
N ASP A 42 8.54 8.41 -6.87
CA ASP A 42 9.55 8.15 -7.90
C ASP A 42 10.65 9.21 -7.89
N ASP A 43 10.30 10.45 -7.55
CA ASP A 43 11.27 11.54 -7.48
C ASP A 43 12.16 11.39 -6.23
N GLU A 44 11.59 10.92 -5.12
CA GLU A 44 12.31 10.69 -3.85
C GLU A 44 13.13 9.40 -3.84
N TYR A 45 12.66 8.37 -4.54
CA TYR A 45 13.34 7.07 -4.70
C TYR A 45 13.54 6.70 -6.18
N PRO A 46 14.42 7.42 -6.91
CA PRO A 46 14.64 7.18 -8.33
C PRO A 46 15.00 5.73 -8.65
N GLY A 47 14.44 5.20 -9.74
CA GLY A 47 14.71 3.86 -10.22
C GLY A 47 13.92 2.74 -9.52
N TYR A 48 13.16 3.03 -8.46
CA TYR A 48 12.25 2.02 -7.87
C TYR A 48 11.00 1.78 -8.72
N GLY A 49 10.51 2.79 -9.45
CA GLY A 49 9.33 2.67 -10.31
C GLY A 49 7.99 2.69 -9.55
N PHE A 50 7.97 3.24 -8.34
CA PHE A 50 6.78 3.43 -7.51
C PHE A 50 5.62 4.13 -8.25
N GLY A 51 5.89 5.08 -9.14
CA GLY A 51 4.88 5.75 -9.95
C GLY A 51 4.27 4.85 -11.03
N ILE A 52 4.89 3.71 -11.34
CA ILE A 52 4.37 2.69 -12.26
C ILE A 52 3.62 1.62 -11.47
N HIS A 53 4.31 0.87 -10.62
CA HIS A 53 3.74 -0.31 -9.96
C HIS A 53 3.06 0.01 -8.62
N LYS A 54 3.07 1.26 -8.15
CA LYS A 54 2.35 1.73 -6.95
C LYS A 54 2.67 0.94 -5.68
N GLY A 55 3.90 0.42 -5.58
CA GLY A 55 4.37 -0.40 -4.46
C GLY A 55 3.87 -1.84 -4.46
N TYR A 56 3.12 -2.29 -5.47
CA TYR A 56 2.83 -3.71 -5.67
C TYR A 56 4.12 -4.46 -6.05
N TYR A 57 4.24 -5.72 -5.65
CA TYR A 57 5.44 -6.54 -5.87
C TYR A 57 5.42 -7.15 -7.28
N THR A 58 5.74 -6.33 -8.27
CA THR A 58 5.93 -6.73 -9.68
C THR A 58 7.40 -7.10 -9.93
N GLU A 59 7.71 -7.69 -11.09
CA GLU A 59 9.11 -7.96 -11.46
C GLU A 59 9.97 -6.68 -11.44
N LEU A 60 9.45 -5.55 -11.94
CA LEU A 60 10.14 -4.25 -11.87
C LEU A 60 10.48 -3.86 -10.42
N HIS A 61 9.54 -4.06 -9.50
CA HIS A 61 9.76 -3.71 -8.09
C HIS A 61 10.78 -4.65 -7.44
N LYS A 62 10.71 -5.95 -7.77
CA LYS A 62 11.66 -6.95 -7.30
C LYS A 62 13.08 -6.61 -7.78
N GLU A 63 13.25 -6.32 -9.06
CA GLU A 63 14.54 -5.91 -9.64
C GLU A 63 15.10 -4.67 -8.94
N ALA A 64 14.27 -3.66 -8.69
CA ALA A 64 14.68 -2.47 -7.97
C ALA A 64 15.14 -2.78 -6.53
N VAL A 65 14.43 -3.66 -5.82
CA VAL A 65 14.82 -4.09 -4.45
C VAL A 65 16.12 -4.89 -4.47
N GLU A 66 16.33 -5.75 -5.48
CA GLU A 66 17.57 -6.51 -5.63
C GLU A 66 18.76 -5.62 -5.96
N GLN A 67 18.57 -4.57 -6.77
CA GLN A 67 19.63 -3.66 -7.20
C GLN A 67 19.93 -2.55 -6.19
N GLN A 68 18.91 -2.00 -5.54
CA GLN A 68 19.01 -0.79 -4.71
C GLN A 68 18.73 -1.04 -3.22
N GLY A 69 18.26 -2.23 -2.85
CA GLY A 69 17.95 -2.61 -1.48
C GLY A 69 16.51 -2.29 -1.05
N VAL A 70 16.26 -2.41 0.25
CA VAL A 70 14.94 -2.16 0.85
C VAL A 70 14.88 -0.73 1.38
N THR A 71 13.88 0.05 0.94
CA THR A 71 13.66 1.42 1.44
C THR A 71 12.88 1.46 2.76
N PRO A 72 12.89 2.57 3.52
CA PRO A 72 12.06 2.76 4.70
C PRO A 72 10.54 2.65 4.43
N LEU A 73 10.10 2.85 3.19
CA LEU A 73 8.69 2.75 2.79
C LEU A 73 8.20 1.31 2.69
N HIS A 74 9.11 0.35 2.57
CA HIS A 74 8.73 -1.05 2.46
C HIS A 74 8.16 -1.56 3.77
N ARG A 75 7.07 -2.32 3.66
CA ARG A 75 6.45 -2.98 4.81
C ARG A 75 7.31 -4.17 5.23
N LYS A 76 8.16 -3.96 6.23
CA LYS A 76 9.13 -4.96 6.72
C LYS A 76 8.49 -6.26 7.20
N SER A 77 7.21 -6.25 7.58
CA SER A 77 6.49 -7.46 8.01
C SER A 77 5.96 -8.32 6.86
N PHE A 78 6.00 -7.84 5.62
CA PHE A 78 5.47 -8.54 4.44
C PHE A 78 6.59 -9.34 3.76
N GLU A 79 6.30 -10.56 3.32
CA GLU A 79 7.22 -11.27 2.42
C GLU A 79 7.23 -10.60 1.03
N PRO A 80 8.39 -10.56 0.33
CA PRO A 80 9.69 -11.11 0.74
C PRO A 80 10.57 -10.16 1.55
N ILE A 81 10.12 -8.92 1.78
CA ILE A 81 10.90 -7.90 2.51
C ILE A 81 11.28 -8.38 3.91
N LYS A 82 10.36 -9.06 4.59
CA LYS A 82 10.58 -9.67 5.90
C LYS A 82 11.82 -10.55 5.94
N SER A 83 11.95 -11.45 4.97
CA SER A 83 13.12 -12.34 4.86
C SER A 83 14.39 -11.56 4.53
N ILE A 84 14.33 -10.57 3.64
CA ILE A 84 15.47 -9.75 3.22
C ILE A 84 16.07 -8.98 4.41
N VAL A 85 15.22 -8.33 5.21
CA VAL A 85 15.67 -7.50 6.35
C VAL A 85 15.68 -8.24 7.69
N ARG A 86 15.41 -9.56 7.68
CA ARG A 86 15.27 -10.41 8.88
C ARG A 86 14.37 -9.77 9.94
N TRP A 87 13.21 -9.28 9.52
CA TRP A 87 12.33 -8.53 10.39
C TRP A 87 11.73 -9.42 11.49
N VAL A 88 11.84 -8.93 12.72
CA VAL A 88 11.20 -9.48 13.92
C VAL A 88 10.11 -8.53 14.37
N LYS A 89 8.97 -9.07 14.80
CA LYS A 89 7.86 -8.28 15.31
C LYS A 89 8.32 -7.52 16.57
N PRO A 90 8.23 -6.18 16.60
CA PRO A 90 8.44 -5.43 17.84
C PRO A 90 7.41 -5.85 18.88
N GLU A 91 7.84 -5.94 20.14
CA GLU A 91 6.95 -6.18 21.28
C GLU A 91 5.89 -5.08 21.42
#